data_AF-A0A8I1LT98-F1
#
_entry.id   AF-A0A8I1LT98-F1
#
_cell.length_a   1.000
_cell.length_b   1.000
_cell.length_c   1.000
_cell.angle_alpha   90.00
_cell.angle_beta   90.00
_cell.angle_gamma   90.00
#
_symmetry.space_group_name_H-M   'P 1'
#
loop_
_entity.id
_entity.type
_entity.pdbx_description
1 polymer ?
#
loop_
_entity_poly.entity_id
_entity_poly.type
_entity_poly.pdbx_seq_one_letter_code
_entity_poly.pdbx_strand_id
1 'polypeptide(L)'
;MADAGHSLPGLVDRAAMMLAGAKTAAEVLEAREAAGIAYDAAKRTARLSRAKAAHDDLLAAAHRAQADALVIEAAAKRRLADEYDAAQERGEVRKDGQRGKAVADPNTFSQSPATASDLGLRRDQIHEARQIRDAEAADPGIVRRTLDERLDHGEEPTRAALRKMVVDAAMCGLRSPRRPNRRNPLYVPPTPARAAWQHVTGTFRAFAEWATDENLARARQGLRAARNEPFHDLDSEAIARAAARFTQIKEWLHAE
;
A
#
# COMPACT_ATOMS: atom_id res chain seq x y z
N MET A 1 -5.34 -29.53 -0.24
CA MET A 1 -6.02 -30.79 0.12
C MET A 1 -5.99 -30.89 1.63
N ALA A 2 -7.06 -30.46 2.30
CA ALA A 2 -7.19 -30.61 3.74
C ALA A 2 -7.40 -32.10 4.05
N ASP A 3 -6.62 -32.63 4.97
CA ASP A 3 -6.59 -34.05 5.34
C ASP A 3 -7.96 -34.52 5.83
N ALA A 4 -8.63 -35.35 5.03
CA ALA A 4 -9.98 -35.86 5.30
C ALA A 4 -10.04 -36.69 6.61
N GLY A 5 -8.91 -37.25 7.04
CA GLY A 5 -8.82 -38.08 8.25
C GLY A 5 -8.97 -37.31 9.57
N HIS A 6 -8.86 -35.98 9.56
CA HIS A 6 -8.91 -35.10 10.74
C HIS A 6 -10.16 -34.20 10.78
N SER A 7 -11.06 -34.32 9.79
CA SER A 7 -12.31 -33.55 9.76
C SER A 7 -13.37 -34.18 10.66
N LEU A 8 -14.28 -33.38 11.21
CA LEU A 8 -15.39 -33.89 12.05
C LEU A 8 -16.24 -34.96 11.33
N PRO A 9 -16.63 -34.80 10.05
CA PRO A 9 -17.31 -35.86 9.31
C PRO A 9 -16.46 -37.13 9.20
N GLY A 10 -15.16 -37.01 8.93
CA GLY A 10 -14.24 -38.15 8.85
C GLY A 10 -14.10 -38.93 10.17
N LEU A 11 -14.20 -38.26 11.33
CA LEU A 11 -14.23 -38.93 12.64
C LEU A 11 -15.53 -39.72 12.85
N VAL A 12 -16.66 -39.17 12.41
CA VAL A 12 -17.97 -39.84 12.47
C VAL A 12 -18.01 -41.05 11.54
N ASP A 13 -17.57 -40.89 10.29
CA ASP A 13 -17.51 -41.96 9.31
C ASP A 13 -16.60 -43.11 9.78
N ARG A 14 -15.45 -42.78 10.38
CA ARG A 14 -14.54 -43.77 10.96
C ARG A 14 -15.21 -44.54 12.12
N ALA A 15 -15.85 -43.85 13.05
CA ALA A 15 -16.55 -44.50 14.15
C ALA A 15 -17.70 -45.40 13.65
N ALA A 16 -18.43 -44.95 12.62
CA ALA A 16 -19.48 -45.73 11.97
C ALA A 16 -18.93 -46.99 11.29
N MET A 17 -17.80 -46.88 10.58
CA MET A 17 -17.13 -48.01 9.95
C MET A 17 -16.59 -49.02 10.98
N MET A 18 -16.02 -48.53 12.10
CA MET A 18 -15.56 -49.39 13.20
C MET A 18 -16.72 -50.18 13.81
N LEU A 19 -17.87 -49.52 14.03
CA LEU A 19 -19.06 -50.20 14.55
C LEU A 19 -19.62 -51.23 13.57
N ALA A 20 -19.70 -50.89 12.28
CA ALA A 20 -20.20 -51.79 11.24
C ALA A 20 -19.31 -53.02 11.03
N GLY A 21 -17.99 -52.90 11.29
CA GLY A 21 -17.02 -53.98 11.16
C GLY A 21 -16.78 -54.79 12.44
N ALA A 22 -17.34 -54.39 13.58
CA ALA A 22 -17.08 -55.02 14.87
C ALA A 22 -17.65 -56.45 14.95
N LYS A 23 -16.82 -57.41 15.35
CA LYS A 23 -17.17 -58.83 15.53
C LYS A 23 -17.12 -59.25 17.00
N THR A 24 -16.53 -58.42 17.85
CA THR A 24 -16.35 -58.69 19.28
C THR A 24 -16.87 -57.55 20.15
N ALA A 25 -17.18 -57.86 21.41
CA ALA A 25 -17.61 -56.85 22.37
C ALA A 25 -16.55 -55.77 22.63
N ALA A 26 -15.26 -56.12 22.52
CA ALA A 26 -14.16 -55.16 22.66
C ALA A 26 -14.16 -54.12 21.51
N GLU A 27 -14.30 -54.57 20.26
CA GLU A 27 -14.38 -53.67 19.10
C GLU A 27 -15.62 -52.76 19.13
N VAL A 28 -16.74 -53.25 19.69
CA VAL A 28 -17.92 -52.41 19.91
C VAL A 28 -17.64 -51.30 20.92
N LEU A 29 -16.88 -51.59 21.99
CA LEU A 29 -16.49 -50.58 22.98
C LEU A 29 -15.52 -49.55 22.37
N GLU A 30 -14.58 -49.98 21.54
CA GLU A 30 -13.67 -49.07 20.81
C GLU A 30 -14.44 -48.15 19.85
N ALA A 31 -15.40 -48.70 19.09
CA ALA A 31 -16.24 -47.90 18.19
C ALA A 31 -17.07 -46.85 18.97
N ARG A 32 -17.58 -47.21 20.16
CA ARG A 32 -18.29 -46.28 21.05
C ARG A 32 -17.37 -45.17 21.56
N GLU A 33 -16.14 -45.49 21.93
CA GLU A 33 -15.15 -44.49 22.38
C GLU A 33 -14.77 -43.53 21.24
N ALA A 34 -14.54 -44.06 20.05
CA ALA A 34 -14.31 -43.25 18.84
C ALA A 34 -15.49 -42.30 18.53
N ALA A 35 -16.73 -42.78 18.66
CA ALA A 35 -17.92 -41.95 18.51
C ALA A 35 -18.01 -40.86 19.59
N GLY A 36 -17.64 -41.17 20.84
CA GLY A 36 -17.56 -40.21 21.94
C GLY A 36 -16.58 -39.08 21.66
N ILE A 37 -15.39 -39.41 21.16
CA ILE A 37 -14.38 -38.42 20.75
C ILE A 37 -14.91 -37.51 19.63
N ALA A 38 -15.57 -38.09 18.62
CA ALA A 38 -16.17 -37.32 17.53
C ALA A 38 -17.24 -36.34 18.03
N TYR A 39 -18.10 -36.78 18.96
CA TYR A 39 -19.13 -35.93 19.58
C TYR A 39 -18.51 -34.77 20.38
N ASP A 40 -17.52 -35.04 21.21
CA ASP A 40 -16.87 -34.00 22.02
C ASP A 40 -16.11 -33.00 21.15
N ALA A 41 -15.45 -33.47 20.09
CA ALA A 41 -14.83 -32.60 19.09
C ALA A 41 -15.87 -31.71 18.40
N ALA A 42 -16.99 -32.28 17.94
CA ALA A 42 -18.06 -31.53 17.29
C ALA A 42 -18.68 -30.47 18.21
N LYS A 43 -18.93 -30.83 19.47
CA LYS A 43 -19.46 -29.92 20.50
C LYS A 43 -18.51 -28.76 20.78
N ARG A 44 -17.20 -29.01 20.86
CA ARG A 44 -16.19 -27.97 21.05
C ARG A 44 -16.13 -27.02 19.84
N THR A 45 -16.11 -27.58 18.63
CA THR A 45 -16.10 -26.79 17.39
C THR A 45 -17.35 -25.91 17.27
N ALA A 46 -18.54 -26.43 17.59
CA ALA A 46 -19.78 -25.65 17.57
C ALA A 46 -19.75 -24.48 18.57
N ARG A 47 -19.23 -24.70 19.79
CA ARG A 47 -19.06 -23.63 20.78
C ARG A 47 -18.07 -22.57 20.33
N LEU A 48 -16.94 -22.98 19.76
CA LEU A 48 -15.94 -22.06 19.24
C LEU A 48 -16.48 -21.25 18.07
N SER A 49 -17.19 -21.89 17.13
CA SER A 49 -17.84 -21.21 16.01
C SER A 49 -18.86 -20.18 16.49
N ARG A 50 -19.68 -20.52 17.49
CA ARG A 50 -20.63 -19.58 18.10
C ARG A 50 -19.92 -18.40 18.77
N ALA A 51 -18.85 -18.66 19.51
CA ALA A 51 -18.07 -17.61 20.16
C ALA A 51 -17.43 -16.67 19.13
N LYS A 52 -16.87 -17.23 18.04
CA LYS A 52 -16.33 -16.45 16.94
C LYS A 52 -17.42 -15.60 16.26
N ALA A 53 -18.56 -16.19 15.91
CA ALA A 53 -19.66 -15.45 15.29
C ALA A 53 -20.13 -14.28 16.18
N ALA A 54 -20.30 -14.52 17.49
CA ALA A 54 -20.66 -13.47 18.43
C ALA A 54 -19.59 -12.36 18.52
N HIS A 55 -18.30 -12.72 18.43
CA HIS A 55 -17.21 -11.75 18.40
C HIS A 55 -17.23 -10.93 17.11
N ASP A 56 -17.37 -11.57 15.96
CA ASP A 56 -17.43 -10.93 14.64
C ASP A 56 -18.64 -9.98 14.56
N ASP A 57 -19.79 -10.36 15.12
CA ASP A 57 -20.99 -9.51 15.21
C ASP A 57 -20.75 -8.25 16.05
N LEU A 58 -20.08 -8.39 17.20
CA LEU A 58 -19.72 -7.25 18.06
C LEU A 58 -18.71 -6.32 17.38
N LEU A 59 -17.73 -6.88 16.67
CA LEU A 59 -16.74 -6.13 15.90
C LEU A 59 -17.41 -5.33 14.79
N ALA A 60 -18.29 -5.97 14.02
CA ALA A 60 -19.05 -5.31 12.96
C ALA A 60 -19.96 -4.19 13.52
N ALA A 61 -20.59 -4.39 14.68
CA ALA A 61 -21.39 -3.36 15.33
C ALA A 61 -20.52 -2.17 15.79
N ALA A 62 -19.34 -2.43 16.37
CA ALA A 62 -18.39 -1.40 16.77
C ALA A 62 -17.88 -0.59 15.56
N HIS A 63 -17.51 -1.27 14.47
CA HIS A 63 -17.08 -0.61 13.24
C HIS A 63 -18.19 0.27 12.66
N ARG A 64 -19.44 -0.20 12.61
CA ARG A 64 -20.58 0.64 12.18
C ARG A 64 -20.76 1.88 13.06
N ALA A 65 -20.69 1.72 14.38
CA ALA A 65 -20.79 2.86 15.31
C ALA A 65 -19.65 3.87 15.12
N GLN A 66 -18.41 3.39 14.91
CA GLN A 66 -17.27 4.23 14.59
C GLN A 66 -17.48 4.98 13.26
N ALA A 67 -17.97 4.30 12.22
CA ALA A 67 -18.27 4.92 10.93
C ALA A 67 -19.34 6.03 11.07
N ASP A 68 -20.45 5.76 11.76
CA ASP A 68 -21.49 6.76 11.99
C ASP A 68 -20.96 7.97 12.78
N ALA A 69 -20.12 7.73 13.80
CA ALA A 69 -19.46 8.81 14.53
C ALA A 69 -18.54 9.66 13.62
N LEU A 70 -17.81 9.02 12.70
CA LEU A 70 -16.96 9.73 11.73
C LEU A 70 -17.77 10.52 10.70
N VAL A 71 -18.95 10.03 10.29
CA VAL A 71 -19.87 10.80 9.43
C VAL A 71 -20.32 12.06 10.14
N ILE A 72 -20.72 11.96 11.42
CA ILE A 72 -21.12 13.12 12.23
C ILE A 72 -19.95 14.09 12.39
N GLU A 73 -18.75 13.58 12.70
CA GLU A 73 -17.53 14.38 12.85
C GLU A 73 -17.21 15.13 11.55
N ALA A 74 -17.28 14.46 10.40
CA ALA A 74 -17.06 15.07 9.09
C ALA A 74 -18.10 16.15 8.79
N ALA A 75 -19.38 15.90 9.08
CA ALA A 75 -20.44 16.90 8.91
C ALA A 75 -20.23 18.13 9.81
N ALA A 76 -19.81 17.92 11.06
CA ALA A 76 -19.47 19.00 11.98
C ALA A 76 -18.28 19.83 11.47
N LYS A 77 -17.23 19.16 10.97
CA LYS A 77 -16.06 19.81 10.37
C LYS A 77 -16.44 20.63 9.14
N ARG A 78 -17.33 20.14 8.28
CA ARG A 78 -17.84 20.92 7.14
C ARG A 78 -18.52 22.21 7.57
N ARG A 79 -19.46 22.12 8.52
CA ARG A 79 -20.14 23.30 9.09
C ARG A 79 -19.18 24.27 9.77
N LEU A 80 -18.16 23.75 10.47
CA LEU A 80 -17.11 24.56 11.08
C LEU A 80 -16.35 25.36 10.01
N ALA A 81 -15.98 24.74 8.89
CA ALA A 81 -15.29 25.43 7.81
C ALA A 81 -16.15 26.55 7.19
N ASP A 82 -17.43 26.27 6.95
CA ASP A 82 -18.38 27.25 6.40
C ASP A 82 -18.57 28.45 7.33
N GLU A 83 -18.81 28.20 8.62
CA GLU A 83 -19.00 29.28 9.60
C GLU A 83 -17.70 30.07 9.83
N TYR A 84 -16.56 29.38 9.88
CA TYR A 84 -15.26 30.05 10.05
C TYR A 84 -14.95 30.97 8.87
N ASP A 85 -15.18 30.52 7.64
CA ASP A 85 -14.96 31.33 6.44
C ASP A 85 -15.97 32.49 6.37
N ALA A 86 -17.23 32.28 6.75
CA ALA A 86 -18.23 33.34 6.87
C ALA A 86 -17.85 34.39 7.94
N ALA A 87 -17.35 33.96 9.10
CA ALA A 87 -16.86 34.86 10.14
C ALA A 87 -15.62 35.66 9.69
N GLN A 88 -14.78 35.06 8.84
CA GLN A 88 -13.69 35.78 8.17
C GLN A 88 -14.22 36.83 7.18
N GLU A 89 -15.28 36.54 6.44
CA GLU A 89 -15.93 37.50 5.52
C GLU A 89 -16.59 38.67 6.25
N ARG A 90 -17.23 38.41 7.40
CA ARG A 90 -17.79 39.45 8.29
C ARG A 90 -16.73 40.32 8.98
N GLY A 91 -15.47 39.90 8.95
CA GLY A 91 -14.37 40.59 9.63
C GLY A 91 -14.31 40.35 11.13
N GLU A 92 -15.03 39.34 11.64
CA GLU A 92 -15.00 38.92 13.04
C GLU A 92 -13.75 38.09 13.34
N VAL A 93 -13.26 37.34 12.35
CA VAL A 93 -12.09 36.47 12.44
C VAL A 93 -10.99 36.94 11.50
N ARG A 94 -9.75 36.95 11.99
CA ARG A 94 -8.60 37.42 11.21
C ARG A 94 -8.39 36.61 9.93
N LYS A 95 -8.19 37.28 8.80
CA LYS A 95 -7.78 36.66 7.52
C LYS A 95 -6.26 36.52 7.41
N ASP A 96 -5.79 35.51 6.67
CA ASP A 96 -4.36 35.38 6.35
C ASP A 96 -3.92 36.56 5.45
N GLY A 97 -2.78 37.18 5.78
CA GLY A 97 -2.29 38.37 5.08
C GLY A 97 -2.80 39.72 5.63
N GLN A 98 -3.73 39.72 6.58
CA GLN A 98 -4.13 40.91 7.33
C GLN A 98 -3.04 41.25 8.36
N ARG A 99 -1.86 41.70 7.88
CA ARG A 99 -0.84 42.32 8.73
C ARG A 99 -1.44 43.60 9.26
N GLY A 100 -1.54 43.73 10.58
CA GLY A 100 -2.21 44.85 11.22
C GLY A 100 -1.78 46.18 10.61
N LYS A 101 -2.68 46.81 9.85
CA LYS A 101 -2.64 48.27 9.67
C LYS A 101 -3.14 48.88 10.98
N ALA A 102 -2.37 48.69 12.04
CA ALA A 102 -2.48 49.53 13.22
C ALA A 102 -1.81 50.86 12.85
N VAL A 103 -2.56 51.74 12.18
CA VAL A 103 -2.34 53.17 12.43
C VAL A 103 -2.87 53.34 13.85
N ALA A 104 -1.95 53.46 14.80
CA ALA A 104 -2.26 53.66 16.20
C ALA A 104 -2.94 55.02 16.35
N ASP A 105 -4.26 55.03 16.23
CA ASP A 105 -5.08 56.07 16.83
C ASP A 105 -5.21 55.73 18.33
N PRO A 106 -4.59 56.54 19.23
CA PRO A 106 -4.54 56.24 20.66
C PRO A 106 -5.92 56.26 21.35
N ASN A 107 -6.99 56.71 20.67
CA ASN A 107 -8.35 56.71 21.21
C ASN A 107 -9.24 55.57 20.70
N THR A 108 -8.70 54.71 19.84
CA THR A 108 -9.47 53.64 19.22
C THR A 108 -8.94 52.30 19.72
N PHE A 109 -9.42 51.88 20.89
CA PHE A 109 -9.34 50.48 21.36
C PHE A 109 -10.27 49.59 20.50
N SER A 110 -10.23 49.72 19.16
CA SER A 110 -11.14 49.02 18.25
C SER A 110 -10.56 47.67 17.88
N GLN A 111 -10.81 46.72 18.77
CA GLN A 111 -11.12 45.31 18.47
C GLN A 111 -10.38 44.73 17.26
N SER A 112 -9.15 44.25 17.50
CA SER A 112 -8.55 43.34 16.53
C SER A 112 -9.47 42.13 16.35
N PRO A 113 -9.72 41.68 15.11
CA PRO A 113 -10.57 40.51 14.87
C PRO A 113 -10.01 39.29 15.57
N ALA A 114 -10.89 38.44 16.08
CA ALA A 114 -10.52 37.26 16.86
C ALA A 114 -9.59 36.36 16.04
N THR A 115 -8.57 35.82 16.68
CA THR A 115 -7.68 34.84 16.07
C THR A 115 -8.24 33.42 16.27
N ALA A 116 -7.75 32.45 15.48
CA ALA A 116 -8.13 31.05 15.68
C ALA A 116 -7.87 30.56 17.12
N SER A 117 -6.77 31.01 17.73
CA SER A 117 -6.43 30.69 19.11
C SER A 117 -7.40 31.28 20.13
N ASP A 118 -7.92 32.49 19.88
CA ASP A 118 -8.92 33.13 20.77
C ASP A 118 -10.25 32.35 20.78
N LEU A 119 -10.53 31.63 19.67
CA LEU A 119 -11.68 30.73 19.54
C LEU A 119 -11.40 29.30 20.03
N GLY A 120 -10.22 29.04 20.60
CA GLY A 120 -9.80 27.70 21.04
C GLY A 120 -9.56 26.71 19.90
N LEU A 121 -9.41 27.20 18.66
CA LEU A 121 -9.21 26.38 17.47
C LEU A 121 -7.76 26.38 17.04
N ARG A 122 -7.25 25.20 16.68
CA ARG A 122 -5.94 25.07 16.05
C ARG A 122 -6.04 25.23 14.53
N ARG A 123 -5.01 25.83 13.93
CA ARG A 123 -4.93 26.11 12.49
C ARG A 123 -5.09 24.85 11.63
N ASP A 124 -4.55 23.72 12.09
CA ASP A 124 -4.66 22.43 11.41
C ASP A 124 -6.08 21.84 11.48
N GLN A 125 -6.84 22.07 12.55
CA GLN A 125 -8.25 21.67 12.64
C GLN A 125 -9.10 22.41 11.61
N ILE A 126 -8.85 23.72 11.43
CA ILE A 126 -9.51 24.54 10.39
C ILE A 126 -9.10 24.05 9.01
N HIS A 127 -7.83 23.72 8.80
CA HIS A 127 -7.36 23.20 7.53
C HIS A 127 -7.96 21.83 7.18
N GLU A 128 -8.00 20.89 8.12
CA GLU A 128 -8.64 19.58 7.96
C GLU A 128 -10.14 19.74 7.66
N ALA A 129 -10.81 20.65 8.37
CA ALA A 129 -12.22 20.96 8.14
C ALA A 129 -12.49 21.46 6.72
N ARG A 130 -11.66 22.39 6.21
CA ARG A 130 -11.74 22.87 4.83
C ARG A 130 -11.50 21.76 3.82
N GLN A 131 -10.49 20.90 4.02
CA GLN A 131 -10.24 19.77 3.12
C GLN A 131 -11.45 18.83 3.00
N ILE A 132 -12.09 18.50 4.12
CA ILE A 132 -13.28 17.63 4.12
C ILE A 132 -14.45 18.32 3.39
N ARG A 133 -14.67 19.61 3.64
CA ARG A 133 -15.69 20.39 2.93
C ARG A 133 -15.44 20.42 1.43
N ASP A 134 -14.24 20.78 1.02
CA ASP A 134 -13.89 20.95 -0.38
C ASP A 134 -13.95 19.62 -1.13
N ALA A 135 -13.55 18.52 -0.50
CA ALA A 135 -13.70 17.17 -1.05
C ALA A 135 -15.17 16.77 -1.22
N GLU A 136 -16.03 17.02 -0.22
CA GLU A 136 -17.46 16.71 -0.31
C GLU A 136 -18.19 17.62 -1.30
N ALA A 137 -17.71 18.85 -1.52
CA ALA A 137 -18.21 19.74 -2.56
C ALA A 137 -17.80 19.29 -3.97
N ALA A 138 -16.58 18.76 -4.12
CA ALA A 138 -16.07 18.24 -5.38
C ALA A 138 -16.66 16.86 -5.75
N ASP A 139 -16.87 16.00 -4.75
CA ASP A 139 -17.44 14.66 -4.91
C ASP A 139 -18.46 14.35 -3.78
N PRO A 140 -19.75 14.65 -3.99
CA PRO A 140 -20.77 14.43 -2.98
C PRO A 140 -20.85 12.99 -2.48
N GLY A 141 -21.02 12.83 -1.16
CA GLY A 141 -21.13 11.54 -0.50
C GLY A 141 -19.81 10.76 -0.40
N ILE A 142 -18.66 11.38 -0.68
CA ILE A 142 -17.36 10.70 -0.63
C ILE A 142 -17.06 10.14 0.76
N VAL A 143 -17.39 10.89 1.82
CA VAL A 143 -17.15 10.44 3.21
C VAL A 143 -17.97 9.18 3.51
N ARG A 144 -19.25 9.17 3.14
CA ARG A 144 -20.15 8.02 3.37
C ARG A 144 -19.68 6.80 2.60
N ARG A 145 -19.44 6.94 1.29
CA ARG A 145 -18.95 5.86 0.43
C ARG A 145 -17.63 5.27 0.91
N THR A 146 -16.67 6.13 1.27
CA THR A 146 -15.37 5.70 1.82
C THR A 146 -15.51 4.84 3.07
N LEU A 147 -16.44 5.19 3.96
CA LEU A 147 -16.65 4.45 5.20
C LEU A 147 -17.41 3.15 4.93
N ASP A 148 -18.42 3.18 4.07
CA ASP A 148 -19.17 1.98 3.67
C ASP A 148 -18.25 0.95 2.99
N GLU A 149 -17.37 1.39 2.07
CA GLU A 149 -16.37 0.52 1.43
C GLU A 149 -15.45 -0.18 2.46
N ARG A 150 -15.04 0.53 3.54
CA ARG A 150 -14.26 -0.11 4.61
C ARG A 150 -15.04 -1.13 5.40
N LEU A 151 -16.30 -0.83 5.70
CA LEU A 151 -17.18 -1.75 6.41
C LEU A 151 -17.40 -3.02 5.58
N ASP A 152 -17.56 -2.89 4.26
CA ASP A 152 -17.70 -4.02 3.34
C ASP A 152 -16.43 -4.89 3.30
N HIS A 153 -15.25 -4.29 3.44
CA HIS A 153 -13.98 -5.01 3.58
C HIS A 153 -13.71 -5.57 5.00
N GLY A 154 -14.57 -5.27 5.97
CA GLY A 154 -14.36 -5.63 7.38
C GLY A 154 -13.20 -4.88 8.03
N GLU A 155 -12.72 -3.81 7.41
CA GLU A 155 -11.64 -2.97 7.93
C GLU A 155 -12.17 -1.96 8.96
N GLU A 156 -11.34 -1.60 9.93
CA GLU A 156 -11.71 -0.60 10.92
C GLU A 156 -11.79 0.80 10.27
N PRO A 157 -12.91 1.52 10.42
CA PRO A 157 -13.02 2.88 9.92
C PRO A 157 -12.23 3.85 10.83
N THR A 158 -11.08 4.33 10.34
CA THR A 158 -10.22 5.26 11.08
C THR A 158 -10.16 6.66 10.48
N ARG A 159 -9.93 7.68 11.33
CA ARG A 159 -9.75 9.09 10.92
C ARG A 159 -8.62 9.26 9.89
N ALA A 160 -7.50 8.56 10.10
CA ALA A 160 -6.34 8.66 9.22
C ALA A 160 -6.66 8.15 7.81
N ALA A 161 -7.39 7.04 7.74
CA ALA A 161 -7.73 6.40 6.50
C ALA A 161 -8.83 7.19 5.76
N LEU A 162 -9.76 7.84 6.49
CA LEU A 162 -10.69 8.83 5.93
C LEU A 162 -9.95 10.04 5.35
N ARG A 163 -9.02 10.64 6.12
CA ARG A 163 -8.19 11.77 5.66
C ARG A 163 -7.44 11.45 4.37
N LYS A 164 -6.80 10.27 4.29
CA LYS A 164 -6.06 9.85 3.10
C LYS A 164 -6.94 9.85 1.86
N MET A 165 -8.15 9.28 1.95
CA MET A 165 -9.07 9.19 0.81
C MET A 165 -9.68 10.55 0.44
N VAL A 166 -10.02 11.38 1.42
CA VAL A 166 -10.45 12.78 1.21
C VAL A 166 -9.37 13.57 0.46
N VAL A 167 -8.11 13.44 0.88
CA VAL A 167 -6.96 14.09 0.22
C VAL A 167 -6.73 13.51 -1.17
N ASP A 168 -6.78 12.20 -1.33
CA ASP A 168 -6.59 11.55 -2.64
C ASP A 168 -7.69 11.95 -3.63
N ALA A 169 -8.94 12.10 -3.18
CA ALA A 169 -10.04 12.57 -4.02
C ALA A 169 -9.97 14.06 -4.34
N ALA A 170 -9.63 14.90 -3.36
CA ALA A 170 -9.32 16.30 -3.61
C ALA A 170 -8.18 16.44 -4.63
N MET A 171 -7.13 15.60 -4.50
CA MET A 171 -6.01 15.54 -5.43
C MET A 171 -6.38 14.98 -6.80
N CYS A 172 -7.29 14.01 -6.89
CA CYS A 172 -7.81 13.48 -8.15
C CYS A 172 -8.66 14.52 -8.90
N GLY A 173 -9.47 15.31 -8.19
CA GLY A 173 -10.15 16.49 -8.74
C GLY A 173 -9.19 17.62 -9.14
N LEU A 174 -8.03 17.73 -8.48
CA LEU A 174 -6.97 18.71 -8.75
C LEU A 174 -5.91 18.24 -9.76
N ARG A 175 -6.02 17.03 -10.33
CA ARG A 175 -5.10 16.59 -11.40
C ARG A 175 -5.38 17.41 -12.66
N SER A 176 -4.68 18.54 -12.78
CA SER A 176 -4.48 19.22 -14.05
C SER A 176 -4.11 18.18 -15.11
N PRO A 177 -4.63 18.29 -16.35
CA PRO A 177 -4.27 17.38 -17.43
C PRO A 177 -2.75 17.29 -17.49
N ARG A 178 -2.27 16.05 -17.48
CA ARG A 178 -0.85 15.70 -17.47
C ARG A 178 -0.16 16.56 -18.53
N ARG A 179 0.76 17.46 -18.11
CA ARG A 179 1.47 18.36 -19.03
C ARG A 179 1.95 17.54 -20.24
N PRO A 180 1.78 18.03 -21.48
CA PRO A 180 2.17 17.27 -22.66
C PRO A 180 3.64 16.87 -22.52
N ASN A 181 3.89 15.59 -22.82
CA ASN A 181 5.19 14.96 -22.69
C ASN A 181 6.26 15.79 -23.41
N ARG A 182 7.36 16.16 -22.73
CA ARG A 182 8.52 16.85 -23.34
C ARG A 182 9.34 15.94 -24.27
N ARG A 183 8.75 14.87 -24.81
CA ARG A 183 9.43 14.03 -25.80
C ARG A 183 9.42 14.77 -27.14
N ASN A 184 10.59 14.82 -27.78
CA ASN A 184 10.75 15.41 -29.10
C ASN A 184 9.71 14.78 -30.07
N PRO A 185 8.83 15.58 -30.70
CA PRO A 185 7.80 15.07 -31.61
C PRO A 185 8.37 14.42 -32.89
N LEU A 186 9.65 14.64 -33.19
CA LEU A 186 10.38 14.00 -34.29
C LEU A 186 11.12 12.72 -33.86
N TYR A 187 10.99 12.31 -32.59
CA TYR A 187 11.64 11.09 -32.11
C TYR A 187 10.93 9.85 -32.68
N VAL A 188 11.63 9.15 -33.57
CA VAL A 188 11.27 7.80 -34.00
C VAL A 188 12.08 6.83 -33.15
N PRO A 189 11.45 5.95 -32.33
CA PRO A 189 12.18 4.96 -31.58
C PRO A 189 12.96 4.04 -32.53
N PRO A 190 14.22 3.68 -32.21
CA PRO A 190 14.94 2.71 -33.01
C PRO A 190 14.17 1.39 -33.05
N THR A 191 14.23 0.68 -34.16
CA THR A 191 13.70 -0.69 -34.23
C THR A 191 14.36 -1.55 -33.15
N PRO A 192 13.69 -2.60 -32.64
CA PRO A 192 14.28 -3.47 -31.61
C PRO A 192 15.67 -4.01 -32.00
N ALA A 193 15.85 -4.34 -33.29
CA ALA A 193 17.14 -4.76 -33.83
C ALA A 193 18.20 -3.64 -33.76
N ARG A 194 17.85 -2.40 -34.13
CA ARG A 194 18.77 -1.26 -34.07
C ARG A 194 19.13 -0.88 -32.64
N ALA A 195 18.16 -0.95 -31.71
CA ALA A 195 18.40 -0.73 -30.29
C ALA A 195 19.37 -1.78 -29.71
N ALA A 196 19.17 -3.06 -30.05
CA ALA A 196 20.06 -4.14 -29.64
C ALA A 196 21.49 -3.91 -30.13
N TRP A 197 21.67 -3.57 -31.41
CA TRP A 197 22.99 -3.25 -31.96
C TRP A 197 23.61 -1.98 -31.39
N GLN A 198 22.82 -0.95 -31.05
CA GLN A 198 23.33 0.24 -30.36
C GLN A 198 23.93 -0.11 -28.99
N HIS A 199 23.28 -0.99 -28.22
CA HIS A 199 23.83 -1.48 -26.96
C HIS A 199 25.12 -2.27 -27.17
N VAL A 200 25.14 -3.20 -28.13
CA VAL A 200 26.35 -3.97 -28.48
C VAL A 200 27.49 -3.02 -28.86
N THR A 201 27.26 -2.08 -29.78
CA THR A 201 28.29 -1.11 -30.20
C THR A 201 28.80 -0.27 -29.04
N GLY A 202 27.92 0.21 -28.15
CA GLY A 202 28.31 0.99 -26.97
C GLY A 202 29.19 0.20 -26.01
N THR A 203 28.81 -1.05 -25.71
CA THR A 203 29.57 -1.92 -24.81
C THR A 203 30.94 -2.27 -25.38
N PHE A 204 31.02 -2.64 -26.66
CA PHE A 204 32.30 -2.96 -27.31
C PHE A 204 33.21 -1.74 -27.41
N ARG A 205 32.65 -0.55 -27.70
CA ARG A 205 33.43 0.69 -27.73
C ARG A 205 34.01 1.01 -26.36
N ALA A 206 33.18 1.01 -25.32
CA ALA A 206 33.64 1.29 -23.96
C ALA A 206 34.71 0.28 -23.50
N PHE A 207 34.55 -0.99 -23.84
CA PHE A 207 35.55 -2.01 -23.54
C PHE A 207 36.85 -1.79 -24.32
N ALA A 208 36.77 -1.47 -25.61
CA ALA A 208 37.95 -1.19 -26.43
C ALA A 208 38.71 0.06 -25.98
N GLU A 209 38.00 1.11 -25.57
CA GLU A 209 38.59 2.33 -25.00
C GLU A 209 39.31 2.06 -23.68
N TRP A 210 38.77 1.16 -22.85
CA TRP A 210 39.40 0.75 -21.60
C TRP A 210 40.56 -0.24 -21.80
N ALA A 211 40.45 -1.17 -22.76
CA ALA A 211 41.35 -2.30 -22.98
C ALA A 211 42.65 -1.90 -23.73
N THR A 212 43.32 -0.87 -23.23
CA THR A 212 44.67 -0.50 -23.68
C THR A 212 45.69 -1.57 -23.33
N ASP A 213 46.82 -1.63 -24.05
CA ASP A 213 47.88 -2.62 -23.80
C ASP A 213 48.39 -2.60 -22.35
N GLU A 214 48.46 -1.42 -21.75
CA GLU A 214 48.84 -1.24 -20.35
C GLU A 214 47.79 -1.84 -19.39
N ASN A 215 46.50 -1.56 -19.60
CA ASN A 215 45.44 -2.10 -18.76
C ASN A 215 45.30 -3.61 -18.92
N LEU A 216 45.49 -4.14 -20.12
CA LEU A 216 45.52 -5.59 -20.37
C LEU A 216 46.72 -6.27 -19.70
N ALA A 217 47.90 -5.62 -19.71
CA ALA A 217 49.07 -6.13 -19.00
C ALA A 217 48.85 -6.17 -17.48
N ARG A 218 48.25 -5.13 -16.90
CA ARG A 218 47.86 -5.07 -15.49
C ARG A 218 46.82 -6.13 -15.12
N ALA A 219 45.79 -6.29 -15.94
CA ALA A 219 44.76 -7.32 -15.75
C ALA A 219 45.37 -8.74 -15.79
N ARG A 220 46.32 -8.99 -16.70
CA ARG A 220 47.04 -10.28 -16.81
C ARG A 220 47.94 -10.55 -15.59
N GLN A 221 48.61 -9.52 -15.07
CA GLN A 221 49.40 -9.62 -13.84
C GLN A 221 48.51 -9.89 -12.62
N GLY A 222 47.39 -9.17 -12.51
CA GLY A 222 46.38 -9.38 -11.48
C GLY A 222 45.82 -10.80 -11.48
N LEU A 223 45.48 -11.35 -12.65
CA LEU A 223 44.99 -12.73 -12.76
C LEU A 223 46.01 -13.78 -12.27
N ARG A 224 47.31 -13.52 -12.44
CA ARG A 224 48.38 -14.38 -11.90
C ARG A 224 48.50 -14.25 -10.38
N ALA A 225 48.36 -13.04 -9.84
CA ALA A 225 48.34 -12.81 -8.39
C ALA A 225 47.10 -13.40 -7.71
N ALA A 226 45.95 -13.35 -8.39
CA ALA A 226 44.68 -13.91 -7.93
C ALA A 226 44.69 -15.43 -7.70
N ARG A 227 45.65 -16.15 -8.30
CA ARG A 227 45.87 -17.59 -8.02
C ARG A 227 46.45 -17.84 -6.63
N ASN A 228 47.14 -16.86 -6.05
CA ASN A 228 47.78 -16.96 -4.74
C ASN A 228 46.93 -16.30 -3.63
N GLU A 229 46.21 -15.21 -3.95
CA GLU A 229 45.28 -14.52 -3.05
C GLU A 229 44.00 -14.14 -3.83
N PRO A 230 42.85 -14.79 -3.58
CA PRO A 230 41.66 -14.60 -4.40
C PRO A 230 41.10 -13.17 -4.29
N PHE A 231 40.86 -12.52 -5.43
CA PHE A 231 40.10 -11.28 -5.47
C PHE A 231 38.61 -11.56 -5.26
N HIS A 232 37.99 -10.90 -4.27
CA HIS A 232 36.56 -11.08 -3.97
C HIS A 232 35.62 -10.62 -5.11
N ASP A 233 36.08 -9.71 -5.98
CA ASP A 233 35.28 -9.13 -7.06
C ASP A 233 35.56 -9.78 -8.44
N LEU A 234 36.40 -10.82 -8.51
CA LEU A 234 36.70 -11.51 -9.76
C LEU A 234 35.70 -12.65 -10.03
N ASP A 235 34.65 -12.35 -10.78
CA ASP A 235 33.70 -13.35 -11.26
C ASP A 235 34.19 -13.97 -12.59
N SER A 236 34.93 -15.07 -12.48
CA SER A 236 35.47 -15.79 -13.64
C SER A 236 34.40 -16.45 -14.52
N GLU A 237 33.24 -16.81 -13.96
CA GLU A 237 32.13 -17.41 -14.71
C GLU A 237 31.42 -16.35 -15.56
N ALA A 238 31.16 -15.16 -15.00
CA ALA A 238 30.61 -14.04 -15.76
C ALA A 238 31.54 -13.61 -16.92
N ILE A 239 32.85 -13.55 -16.67
CA ILE A 239 33.84 -13.21 -17.71
C ILE A 239 33.86 -14.27 -18.82
N ALA A 240 33.84 -15.57 -18.47
CA ALA A 240 33.81 -16.65 -19.46
C ALA A 240 32.53 -16.62 -20.31
N ARG A 241 31.36 -16.38 -19.68
CA ARG A 241 30.08 -16.23 -20.40
C ARG A 241 30.09 -15.04 -21.35
N ALA A 242 30.62 -13.89 -20.91
CA ALA A 242 30.74 -12.70 -21.75
C ALA A 242 31.69 -12.95 -22.95
N ALA A 243 32.83 -13.59 -22.72
CA ALA A 243 33.80 -13.91 -23.77
C ALA A 243 33.20 -14.82 -24.85
N ALA A 244 32.41 -15.84 -24.47
CA ALA A 244 31.72 -16.71 -25.42
C ALA A 244 30.73 -15.93 -26.31
N ARG A 245 30.01 -14.96 -25.73
CA ARG A 245 29.09 -14.08 -26.50
C ARG A 245 29.85 -13.14 -27.42
N PHE A 246 31.02 -12.66 -27.04
CA PHE A 246 31.87 -11.84 -27.91
C PHE A 246 32.38 -12.64 -29.12
N THR A 247 32.78 -13.90 -28.92
CA THR A 247 33.17 -14.79 -30.03
C THR A 247 32.00 -15.02 -30.98
N GLN A 248 30.80 -15.27 -30.46
CA GLN A 248 29.60 -15.43 -31.27
C GLN A 248 29.26 -14.18 -32.12
N ILE A 249 29.39 -12.98 -31.53
CA ILE A 249 29.20 -11.71 -32.26
C ILE A 249 30.28 -11.52 -33.33
N LYS A 250 31.54 -11.87 -33.02
CA LYS A 250 32.63 -11.84 -33.98
C LYS A 250 32.38 -12.77 -35.16
N GLU A 251 31.86 -13.98 -34.92
CA GLU A 251 31.47 -14.91 -35.97
C GLU A 251 30.38 -14.33 -36.88
N TRP A 252 29.37 -13.66 -36.31
CA TRP A 252 28.34 -12.98 -37.11
C TRP A 252 28.92 -11.88 -38.01
N LEU A 253 29.88 -11.11 -37.52
CA LEU A 253 30.53 -10.03 -38.28
C LEU A 253 31.49 -10.53 -39.37
N HIS A 254 31.96 -11.78 -39.29
CA HIS A 254 32.82 -12.42 -40.29
C HIS A 254 32.08 -13.39 -41.21
N ALA A 255 30.79 -13.65 -40.96
CA ALA A 255 29.93 -14.50 -41.77
C ALA A 255 29.27 -13.76 -42.95
N GLU A 256 29.61 -12.49 -43.15
CA GLU A 256 29.36 -11.67 -44.34
C GLU A 256 30.67 -11.39 -45.09
#